data_AF-A0A1B7P8A8-F1
#
_entry.id   AF-A0A1B7P8A8-F1
#
_cell.length_a   1.000
_cell.length_b   1.000
_cell.length_c   1.000
_cell.angle_alpha   90.00
_cell.angle_beta   90.00
_cell.angle_gamma   90.00
#
_symmetry.space_group_name_H-M   'P 1'
#
loop_
_entity.id
_entity.type
_entity.pdbx_description
1 polymer ?
#
loop_
_entity_poly.entity_id
_entity_poly.type
_entity_poly.pdbx_seq_one_letter_code
_entity_poly.pdbx_strand_id
1 'polypeptide(L)'
;MEQPSTENISLGSSLYKIGRRTNFTTGSYQALRTLHLKSHRPSDQSQSIMVVTEEAAIASKRGLRFSAEGDSGSFIFDQQTNFVGLLFAGNMEMGVAYFTPATILFEDIKTMTGALDVRLPC
;
A
#
# COMPACT_ATOMS: atom_id res chain seq x y z
N MET A 1 -16.43 -18.36 0.35
CA MET A 1 -15.13 -18.07 -0.28
C MET A 1 -14.26 -17.53 0.82
N GLU A 2 -13.24 -18.28 1.20
CA GLU A 2 -12.24 -17.82 2.17
C GLU A 2 -11.55 -16.61 1.56
N GLN A 3 -11.49 -15.50 2.30
CA GLN A 3 -10.65 -14.38 1.91
C GLN A 3 -9.21 -14.88 1.90
N PRO A 4 -8.40 -14.53 0.88
CA PRO A 4 -7.00 -14.91 0.91
C PRO A 4 -6.38 -14.26 2.14
N SER A 5 -6.09 -15.09 3.14
CA SER A 5 -5.08 -14.79 4.15
C SER A 5 -3.88 -14.27 3.39
N THR A 6 -3.22 -13.20 3.87
CA THR A 6 -1.94 -12.75 3.31
C THR A 6 -0.99 -13.94 3.32
N GLU A 7 -0.97 -14.74 2.25
CA GLU A 7 0.10 -15.68 2.01
C GLU A 7 1.34 -14.80 1.98
N ASN A 8 2.32 -15.19 2.79
CA ASN A 8 3.54 -14.46 3.03
C ASN A 8 4.15 -14.01 1.69
N ILE A 9 3.86 -12.79 1.26
CA ILE A 9 4.41 -12.21 0.04
C ILE A 9 5.92 -12.24 0.26
N SER A 10 6.60 -13.09 -0.50
CA SER A 10 8.02 -13.30 -0.28
C SER A 10 8.79 -12.07 -0.71
N LEU A 11 9.87 -11.75 0.01
CA LEU A 11 10.79 -10.69 -0.40
C LEU A 11 11.19 -10.88 -1.87
N GLY A 12 11.12 -9.81 -2.66
CA GLY A 12 11.45 -9.86 -4.09
C GLY A 12 10.27 -10.24 -5.01
N SER A 13 9.12 -10.64 -4.46
CA SER A 13 7.93 -10.98 -5.25
C SER A 13 7.49 -9.79 -6.10
N SER A 14 7.01 -10.08 -7.31
CA SER A 14 6.52 -9.03 -8.20
C SER A 14 5.11 -8.62 -7.79
N LEU A 15 4.94 -7.33 -7.55
CA LEU A 15 3.64 -6.72 -7.29
C LEU A 15 3.26 -5.77 -8.42
N TYR A 16 1.96 -5.57 -8.58
CA TYR A 16 1.38 -4.86 -9.71
C TYR A 16 0.33 -3.87 -9.22
N LYS A 17 0.15 -2.80 -9.98
CA LYS A 17 -1.01 -1.91 -9.81
C LYS A 17 -1.45 -1.31 -11.13
N ILE A 18 -2.68 -0.81 -11.14
CA ILE A 18 -3.22 0.06 -12.18
C ILE A 18 -3.58 1.39 -11.51
N GLY A 19 -2.81 2.44 -11.81
CA GLY A 19 -3.01 3.78 -11.26
C GLY A 19 -3.55 4.77 -12.29
N ARG A 20 -4.25 5.80 -11.82
CA ARG A 20 -4.82 6.86 -12.68
C ARG A 20 -3.75 7.58 -13.51
N ARG A 21 -2.53 7.74 -12.99
CA ARG A 21 -1.47 8.54 -13.61
C ARG A 21 -0.44 7.71 -14.34
N THR A 22 -0.06 6.58 -13.75
CA THR A 22 1.02 5.74 -14.29
C THR A 22 0.52 4.51 -15.04
N ASN A 23 -0.81 4.31 -15.11
CA ASN A 23 -1.43 3.11 -15.66
C ASN A 23 -0.90 1.85 -14.97
N PHE A 24 -0.66 0.80 -15.75
CA PHE A 24 -0.13 -0.46 -15.26
C PHE A 24 1.37 -0.34 -14.93
N THR A 25 1.73 -0.70 -13.70
CA THR A 25 3.11 -0.64 -13.20
C THR A 25 3.44 -1.88 -12.39
N THR A 26 4.73 -2.23 -12.34
CA THR A 26 5.23 -3.39 -11.62
C THR A 26 6.45 -3.04 -10.78
N GLY A 27 6.56 -3.70 -9.63
CA GLY A 27 7.62 -3.47 -8.65
C GLY A 27 7.96 -4.73 -7.86
N SER A 28 8.94 -4.62 -6.99
CA SER A 28 9.46 -5.71 -6.16
C SER A 28 9.12 -5.46 -4.70
N TYR A 29 8.43 -6.40 -4.05
CA TYR A 29 8.12 -6.33 -2.63
C TYR A 29 9.38 -6.32 -1.78
N GLN A 30 9.45 -5.42 -0.78
CA GLN A 30 10.64 -5.19 0.05
C GLN A 30 10.50 -5.69 1.50
N ALA A 31 9.41 -6.35 1.87
CA ALA A 31 9.19 -6.90 3.23
C ALA A 31 9.37 -5.89 4.39
N LEU A 32 9.22 -4.59 4.12
CA LEU A 32 9.14 -3.55 5.15
C LEU A 32 7.89 -3.78 6.00
N ARG A 33 8.00 -3.68 7.33
CA ARG A 33 6.89 -3.88 8.27
C ARG A 33 6.36 -2.60 8.92
N THR A 34 7.18 -1.56 8.98
CA THR A 34 6.83 -0.33 9.71
C THR A 34 7.44 0.86 9.00
N LEU A 35 6.63 1.90 8.82
CA LEU A 35 7.03 3.16 8.20
C LEU A 35 6.79 4.30 9.18
N HIS A 36 7.79 5.16 9.34
CA HIS A 36 7.64 6.38 10.12
C HIS A 36 7.34 7.53 9.17
N LEU A 37 6.09 7.99 9.19
CA LEU A 37 5.63 9.08 8.35
C LEU A 37 5.59 10.38 9.13
N LYS A 38 6.14 11.43 8.54
CA LYS A 38 5.98 12.79 9.05
C LYS A 38 4.65 13.34 8.52
N SER A 39 3.67 13.50 9.40
CA SER A 39 2.37 14.05 9.07
C SER A 39 2.29 15.51 9.53
N HIS A 40 1.76 16.39 8.68
CA HIS A 40 1.50 17.78 9.00
C HIS A 40 0.03 17.95 9.38
N ARG A 41 -0.25 18.53 10.56
CA ARG A 41 -1.63 18.90 10.89
C ARG A 41 -2.07 20.07 10.01
N PRO A 42 -3.29 20.03 9.44
CA PRO A 42 -3.81 21.12 8.60
C PRO A 42 -3.88 22.47 9.32
N SER A 43 -4.03 22.49 10.65
CA SER A 43 -4.24 23.72 11.42
C SER A 43 -2.96 24.43 11.87
N ASP A 44 -1.79 23.81 11.75
CA ASP A 44 -0.54 24.43 12.18
C ASP A 44 0.63 23.85 11.38
N GLN A 45 1.02 24.53 10.30
CA GLN A 45 2.12 24.10 9.41
C GLN A 45 3.47 23.99 10.14
N SER A 46 3.57 24.55 11.35
CA SER A 46 4.76 24.52 12.22
C SER A 46 4.98 23.18 12.93
N GLN A 47 3.90 22.44 13.24
CA GLN A 47 4.00 21.21 14.03
C GLN A 47 3.79 19.96 13.16
N SER A 48 4.90 19.33 12.79
CA SER A 48 4.87 17.99 12.23
C SER A 48 4.83 16.93 13.34
N ILE A 49 3.87 16.03 13.28
CA ILE A 49 3.82 14.84 14.14
C ILE A 49 4.43 13.66 13.39
N MET A 50 5.22 12.83 14.08
CA MET A 50 5.65 11.55 13.54
C MET A 50 4.55 10.52 13.83
N VAL A 51 4.00 9.93 12.77
CA VAL A 51 3.02 8.85 12.84
C VAL A 51 3.71 7.58 12.39
N VAL A 52 3.72 6.57 13.27
CA VAL A 52 4.18 5.24 12.94
C VAL A 52 3.01 4.49 12.32
N THR A 53 3.18 3.99 11.10
CA THR A 53 2.17 3.23 10.38
C THR A 53 2.71 1.86 9.97
N GLU A 54 1.81 0.88 9.88
CA GLU A 54 2.12 -0.50 9.48
C GLU A 54 1.97 -0.65 7.96
N GLU A 55 2.92 -0.08 7.22
CA GLU A 55 2.95 -0.14 5.76
C GLU A 55 3.98 -1.14 5.27
N ALA A 56 3.71 -1.66 4.07
CA ALA A 56 4.70 -2.41 3.32
C ALA A 56 5.20 -1.62 2.10
N ALA A 57 6.40 -1.99 1.62
CA ALA A 57 7.10 -1.24 0.61
C ALA A 57 7.31 -2.02 -0.70
N ILE A 58 7.27 -1.29 -1.80
CA ILE A 58 7.53 -1.77 -3.16
C ILE A 58 8.63 -0.91 -3.76
N ALA A 59 9.75 -1.52 -4.09
CA ALA A 59 10.79 -0.87 -4.87
C ALA A 59 10.47 -0.97 -6.36
N SER A 60 10.69 0.11 -7.09
CA SER A 60 10.53 0.05 -8.54
C SER A 60 11.58 -0.86 -9.19
N LYS A 61 11.24 -1.39 -10.37
CA LYS A 61 12.19 -2.14 -11.20
C LYS A 61 12.81 -1.22 -12.25
N ARG A 62 14.13 -1.32 -12.43
CA ARG A 62 14.89 -0.78 -13.57
C ARG A 62 14.75 0.75 -13.77
N GLY A 63 14.67 1.52 -12.67
CA GLY A 63 14.62 2.99 -12.72
C GLY A 63 13.29 3.57 -13.21
N LEU A 64 12.28 2.73 -13.48
CA LEU A 64 10.91 3.19 -13.77
C LEU A 64 10.23 3.62 -12.48
N ARG A 65 9.22 4.49 -12.52
CA ARG A 65 8.44 4.80 -11.31
C ARG A 65 7.37 3.75 -11.09
N PHE A 66 7.25 3.22 -9.88
CA PHE A 66 6.13 2.35 -9.53
C PHE A 66 4.83 3.13 -9.36
N SER A 67 4.87 4.27 -8.67
CA SER A 67 3.72 5.15 -8.47
C SER A 67 4.07 6.60 -8.76
N ALA A 68 3.05 7.42 -8.98
CA ALA A 68 3.13 8.87 -9.00
C ALA A 68 2.02 9.50 -8.12
N GLU A 69 2.15 10.79 -7.84
CA GLU A 69 1.10 11.55 -7.16
C GLU A 69 -0.22 11.44 -7.94
N GLY A 70 -1.28 11.04 -7.23
CA GLY A 70 -2.60 10.76 -7.83
C GLY A 70 -2.85 9.29 -8.14
N ASP A 71 -1.89 8.39 -7.92
CA ASP A 71 -2.14 6.94 -7.90
C ASP A 71 -2.63 6.44 -6.53
N SER A 72 -2.57 7.24 -5.46
CA SER A 72 -3.07 6.85 -4.13
C SER A 72 -4.50 6.29 -4.21
N GLY A 73 -4.76 5.23 -3.44
CA GLY A 73 -5.99 4.44 -3.52
C GLY A 73 -6.00 3.36 -4.59
N SER A 74 -4.94 3.23 -5.40
CA SER A 74 -4.83 2.11 -6.34
C SER A 74 -4.68 0.79 -5.60
N PHE A 75 -5.34 -0.25 -6.08
CA PHE A 75 -5.14 -1.61 -5.58
C PHE A 75 -3.76 -2.13 -5.99
N ILE A 76 -3.13 -2.85 -5.07
CA ILE A 76 -1.94 -3.62 -5.30
C ILE A 76 -2.34 -5.09 -5.42
N PHE A 77 -1.79 -5.76 -6.43
CA PHE A 77 -2.06 -7.17 -6.71
C PHE A 77 -0.76 -7.97 -6.80
N ASP A 78 -0.84 -9.26 -6.49
CA ASP A 78 0.22 -10.23 -6.78
C ASP A 78 0.14 -10.77 -8.22
N GLN A 79 0.97 -11.76 -8.55
CA GLN A 79 1.00 -12.40 -9.87
C GLN A 79 -0.27 -13.20 -10.17
N GLN A 80 -0.98 -13.65 -9.14
CA GLN A 80 -2.22 -14.41 -9.22
C GLN A 80 -3.45 -13.49 -9.23
N THR A 81 -3.26 -12.16 -9.29
CA THR A 81 -4.30 -11.14 -9.24
C THR A 81 -5.05 -11.06 -7.91
N ASN A 82 -4.50 -11.62 -6.84
CA ASN A 82 -5.06 -11.44 -5.50
C ASN A 82 -4.82 -10.00 -5.04
N PHE A 83 -5.82 -9.41 -4.39
CA PHE A 83 -5.67 -8.12 -3.74
C PHE A 83 -4.76 -8.26 -2.52
N VAL A 84 -3.64 -7.56 -2.53
CA VAL A 84 -2.64 -7.61 -1.43
C VAL A 84 -2.59 -6.34 -0.60
N GLY A 85 -3.20 -5.24 -1.08
CA GLY A 85 -3.31 -4.02 -0.29
C GLY A 85 -3.58 -2.78 -1.12
N LEU A 86 -3.56 -1.63 -0.46
CA LEU A 86 -3.96 -0.34 -1.01
C LEU A 86 -2.79 0.64 -1.04
N LEU A 87 -2.49 1.20 -2.21
CA LEU A 87 -1.43 2.20 -2.36
C LEU A 87 -1.76 3.45 -1.55
N PHE A 88 -0.90 3.79 -0.60
CA PHE A 88 -1.09 4.95 0.26
C PHE A 88 -0.20 6.12 -0.20
N ALA A 89 1.11 5.87 -0.35
CA ALA A 89 2.09 6.91 -0.62
C ALA A 89 3.26 6.40 -1.48
N GLY A 90 4.17 7.31 -1.82
CA GLY A 90 5.44 6.95 -2.43
C GLY A 90 6.51 8.02 -2.24
N ASN A 91 7.76 7.58 -2.08
CA ASN A 91 8.95 8.41 -2.17
C ASN A 91 9.44 8.43 -3.63
N MET A 92 9.19 9.55 -4.32
CA MET A 92 9.51 9.70 -5.75
C MET A 92 11.02 9.79 -6.02
N GLU A 93 11.81 10.26 -5.06
CA GLU A 93 13.27 10.37 -5.19
C GLU A 93 13.92 8.99 -5.11
N MET A 94 13.48 8.18 -4.16
CA MET A 94 14.00 6.81 -3.95
C MET A 94 13.31 5.77 -4.84
N GLY A 95 12.21 6.12 -5.51
CA GLY A 95 11.44 5.19 -6.33
C GLY A 95 10.74 4.10 -5.52
N VAL A 96 10.37 4.40 -4.27
CA VAL A 96 9.71 3.46 -3.35
C VAL A 96 8.25 3.83 -3.19
N ALA A 97 7.35 2.87 -3.31
CA ALA A 97 5.94 3.02 -3.00
C ALA A 97 5.58 2.30 -1.70
N TYR A 98 4.63 2.87 -0.97
CA TYR A 98 4.14 2.35 0.30
C TYR A 98 2.66 2.04 0.20
N PHE A 99 2.27 0.87 0.69
CA PHE A 99 0.89 0.41 0.65
C PHE A 99 0.49 -0.25 1.97
N THR A 100 -0.78 -0.09 2.30
CA THR A 100 -1.37 -0.71 3.49
C THR A 100 -1.74 -2.15 3.13
N PRO A 101 -1.20 -3.17 3.81
CA PRO A 101 -1.53 -4.56 3.52
C PRO A 101 -3.02 -4.83 3.67
N ALA A 102 -3.58 -5.70 2.83
CA ALA A 102 -5.01 -6.01 2.81
C ALA A 102 -5.54 -6.51 4.17
N THR A 103 -4.74 -7.29 4.90
CA THR A 103 -5.10 -7.75 6.25
C THR A 103 -5.24 -6.59 7.23
N ILE A 104 -4.24 -5.71 7.29
CA ILE A 104 -4.30 -4.52 8.14
C ILE A 104 -5.49 -3.65 7.76
N LEU A 105 -5.71 -3.44 6.45
CA LEU A 105 -6.83 -2.65 5.93
C LEU A 105 -8.19 -3.22 6.35
N PHE A 106 -8.41 -4.52 6.19
CA PHE A 106 -9.70 -5.13 6.55
C PHE A 106 -9.92 -5.18 8.05
N GLU A 107 -8.88 -5.44 8.85
CA GLU A 107 -8.98 -5.36 10.31
C GLU A 107 -9.30 -3.94 10.79
N ASP A 108 -8.68 -2.92 10.19
CA ASP A 108 -8.95 -1.52 10.52
C ASP A 108 -10.39 -1.12 10.16
N ILE A 109 -10.87 -1.49 8.97
CA ILE A 109 -12.27 -1.24 8.57
C ILE A 109 -13.25 -1.92 9.53
N LYS A 110 -13.02 -3.19 9.89
CA LYS A 110 -13.86 -3.91 10.85
C LYS A 110 -13.87 -3.21 12.21
N THR A 111 -12.70 -2.83 12.71
CA THR A 111 -12.54 -2.14 14.00
C THR A 111 -13.26 -0.79 14.00
N MET A 112 -13.11 0.00 12.94
CA MET A 112 -13.67 1.34 12.84
C MET A 112 -15.18 1.38 12.59
N THR A 113 -15.72 0.37 11.90
CA THR A 113 -17.14 0.34 11.52
C THR A 113 -17.99 -0.58 12.38
N GLY A 114 -17.38 -1.48 13.16
CA GLY A 114 -18.07 -2.55 13.88
C GLY A 114 -18.59 -3.67 12.96
N ALA A 115 -18.16 -3.72 11.70
CA ALA A 115 -18.50 -4.79 10.78
C ALA A 115 -17.89 -6.12 11.23
N LEU A 116 -18.66 -7.20 11.13
CA LEU A 116 -18.18 -8.55 11.43
C LEU A 116 -17.30 -9.12 10.31
N ASP A 117 -17.55 -8.68 9.07
CA ASP A 117 -16.83 -9.12 7.89
C ASP A 117 -16.80 -7.99 6.85
N VAL A 118 -15.71 -7.92 6.08
CA VAL A 118 -15.46 -6.91 5.04
C VAL A 118 -14.92 -7.62 3.83
N ARG A 119 -15.59 -7.51 2.68
CA ARG A 119 -15.19 -8.18 1.44
C ARG A 119 -15.11 -7.21 0.27
N LEU A 120 -14.25 -7.54 -0.69
CA LEU A 120 -14.31 -6.91 -2.00
C LEU A 120 -15.49 -7.51 -2.78
N PRO A 121 -16.39 -6.69 -3.34
CA PRO A 121 -17.47 -7.18 -4.18
C PRO A 121 -16.91 -7.77 -5.48
N CYS A 122 -17.48 -8.91 -5.87
CA CYS A 122 -17.20 -9.60 -7.13
C CYS A 122 -18.12 -9.12 -8.26
#